data_AF-A0A3M1ZMK8-F1
#
_entry.id   AF-A0A3M1ZMK8-F1
#
_cell.length_a   1.000
_cell.length_b   1.000
_cell.length_c   1.000
_cell.angle_alpha   90.00
_cell.angle_beta   90.00
_cell.angle_gamma   90.00
#
_symmetry.space_group_name_H-M   'P 1'
#
loop_
_entity.id
_entity.type
_entity.pdbx_description
1 polymer ?
#
loop_
_entity_poly.entity_id
_entity_poly.type
_entity_poly.pdbx_seq_one_letter_code
_entity_poly.pdbx_strand_id
1 'polypeptide(L)'
;MGLITCWGQAGAAEYELLLDRQAGLAEQVLFEQDLRRDARVEVIPIELSVRRQRYRLIMDEGRAVELGYWLEAHGFHVQATDEGWRAFP
;
A
#
# COMPACT_ATOMS: atom_id res chain seq x y z
N MET A 1 6.11 -35.53 24.16
CA MET A 1 4.91 -34.72 23.90
C MET A 1 5.28 -33.26 24.14
N GLY A 2 5.59 -32.52 23.07
CA GLY A 2 5.84 -31.10 23.13
C GLY A 2 4.71 -30.38 22.43
N LEU A 3 3.83 -29.72 23.19
CA LEU A 3 2.85 -28.78 22.65
C LEU A 3 3.62 -27.51 22.27
N ILE A 4 3.98 -27.39 21.00
CA ILE A 4 4.36 -26.09 20.44
C ILE A 4 3.05 -25.35 20.19
N THR A 5 2.61 -24.61 21.20
CA THR A 5 1.53 -23.64 21.03
C THR A 5 2.11 -22.43 20.28
N CYS A 6 2.01 -22.44 18.94
CA CYS A 6 2.22 -21.25 18.13
C CYS A 6 1.08 -20.27 18.40
N TRP A 7 1.26 -19.39 19.39
CA TRP A 7 0.44 -18.19 19.52
C TRP A 7 1.04 -17.12 18.61
N GLY A 8 0.30 -16.80 17.54
CA GLY A 8 0.23 -15.46 16.97
C GLY A 8 1.46 -14.94 16.21
N GLN A 9 1.48 -15.18 14.91
CA GLN A 9 1.78 -14.09 13.99
C GLN A 9 0.55 -13.97 13.09
N ALA A 10 -0.33 -13.02 13.38
CA ALA A 10 -1.22 -12.51 12.36
C ALA A 10 -0.28 -11.93 11.30
N GLY A 11 -0.09 -12.68 10.21
CA GLY A 11 1.04 -12.52 9.31
C GLY A 11 0.91 -11.21 8.56
N ALA A 12 1.96 -10.40 8.57
CA ALA A 12 2.08 -9.33 7.61
C ALA A 12 2.05 -9.96 6.19
N ALA A 13 1.18 -9.44 5.34
CA ALA A 13 1.03 -9.83 3.95
C ALA A 13 1.66 -8.78 3.03
N GLU A 14 2.16 -9.24 1.88
CA GLU A 14 2.68 -8.38 0.83
C GLU A 14 1.57 -8.01 -0.15
N TYR A 15 1.45 -6.72 -0.46
CA TYR A 15 0.53 -6.19 -1.44
C TYR A 15 1.26 -5.27 -2.41
N GLU A 16 0.71 -5.13 -3.60
CA GLU A 16 1.17 -4.18 -4.59
C GLU A 16 0.18 -3.02 -4.72
N LEU A 17 0.71 -1.80 -4.73
CA LEU A 17 -0.03 -0.58 -5.04
C LEU A 17 0.49 0.02 -6.35
N LEU A 18 -0.37 0.07 -7.35
CA LEU A 18 -0.13 0.73 -8.62
C LEU A 18 -0.90 2.05 -8.67
N LEU A 19 -0.19 3.18 -8.82
CA LEU A 19 -0.78 4.49 -9.02
C LEU A 19 -0.59 4.94 -10.46
N ASP A 20 -1.68 4.99 -11.22
CA ASP A 20 -1.70 5.57 -12.56
C ASP A 20 -2.18 7.03 -12.47
N ARG A 21 -1.28 7.92 -12.03
CA ARG A 21 -1.51 9.37 -11.98
C ARG A 21 -0.36 10.12 -12.60
N GLN A 22 -0.66 11.22 -13.28
CA GLN A 22 0.36 12.19 -13.67
C GLN A 22 0.69 13.07 -12.46
N ALA A 23 1.90 12.94 -11.92
CA ALA A 23 2.33 13.68 -10.73
C ALA A 23 3.73 14.24 -10.91
N GLY A 24 3.92 15.50 -10.51
CA GLY A 24 5.24 16.11 -10.40
C GLY A 24 6.04 15.53 -9.23
N LEU A 25 7.36 15.71 -9.24
CA LEU A 25 8.25 15.15 -8.19
C LEU A 25 7.80 15.54 -6.76
N ALA A 26 7.38 16.80 -6.56
CA ALA A 26 6.90 17.25 -5.25
C ALA A 26 5.64 16.48 -4.79
N GLU A 27 4.68 16.26 -5.68
CA GLU A 27 3.47 15.50 -5.38
C GLU A 27 3.74 14.01 -5.16
N GLN A 28 4.77 13.46 -5.81
CA GLN A 28 5.23 12.10 -5.57
C GLN A 28 5.82 11.97 -4.16
N VAL A 29 6.72 12.89 -3.80
CA VAL A 29 7.37 12.90 -2.48
C VAL A 29 6.35 13.11 -1.36
N LEU A 30 5.41 14.04 -1.51
CA LEU A 30 4.36 14.27 -0.51
C LEU A 30 3.49 13.02 -0.30
N PHE A 31 3.04 12.41 -1.39
CA PHE A 31 2.26 11.18 -1.32
C PHE A 31 3.03 10.05 -0.64
N GLU A 32 4.29 9.84 -1.01
CA GLU A 32 5.13 8.80 -0.41
C GLU A 32 5.36 9.06 1.09
N GLN A 33 5.55 10.32 1.48
CA GLN A 33 5.65 10.69 2.89
C GLN A 33 4.36 10.40 3.66
N ASP A 34 3.20 10.75 3.11
CA ASP A 34 1.91 10.48 3.74
C ASP A 34 1.64 8.97 3.82
N LEU A 35 1.98 8.21 2.78
CA LEU A 35 1.84 6.76 2.77
C LEU A 35 2.77 6.08 3.80
N ARG A 36 4.01 6.56 3.93
CA ARG A 36 4.98 6.09 4.95
C ARG A 36 4.64 6.56 6.36
N ARG A 37 3.82 7.60 6.51
CA ARG A 37 3.45 8.15 7.82
C ARG A 37 2.56 7.20 8.60
N ASP A 38 1.88 6.29 7.91
CA ASP A 38 1.27 5.14 8.56
C ASP A 38 2.38 4.17 9.01
N ALA A 39 2.75 4.25 10.29
CA ALA A 39 3.81 3.46 10.91
C ALA A 39 3.57 1.93 10.88
N ARG A 40 2.44 1.49 10.32
CA ARG A 40 2.01 0.08 10.26
C ARG A 40 2.07 -0.49 8.84
N VAL A 41 2.55 0.31 7.87
CA VAL A 41 2.77 -0.10 6.48
C VAL A 41 4.24 0.12 6.13
N GLU A 42 4.95 -0.94 5.80
CA GLU A 42 6.27 -0.81 5.17
C GLU A 42 6.07 -0.53 3.68
N VAL A 43 6.59 0.61 3.21
CA VAL A 43 6.44 1.07 1.83
C VAL A 43 7.78 0.94 1.11
N ILE A 44 7.82 0.10 0.08
CA ILE A 44 8.99 -0.13 -0.76
C ILE A 44 8.66 0.38 -2.17
N PRO A 45 9.23 1.52 -2.61
CA PRO A 45 9.03 1.98 -3.98
C PRO A 45 9.74 1.04 -4.96
N ILE A 46 8.99 0.54 -5.94
CA ILE A 46 9.47 -0.36 -7.00
C ILE A 46 9.72 0.43 -8.29
N GLU A 47 8.81 1.33 -8.63
CA GLU A 47 8.90 2.20 -9.82
C GLU A 47 8.34 3.58 -9.49
N LEU A 48 9.09 4.64 -9.79
CA LEU A 48 8.65 6.02 -9.64
C LEU A 48 8.85 6.74 -10.97
N SER A 49 7.77 6.88 -11.74
CA SER A 49 7.74 7.64 -12.99
C SER A 49 6.71 8.75 -12.92
N VAL A 50 6.80 9.71 -13.84
CA VAL A 50 5.86 10.84 -13.93
C VAL A 50 4.41 10.38 -14.15
N ARG A 51 4.20 9.24 -14.81
CA ARG A 51 2.87 8.74 -15.21
C ARG A 51 2.39 7.56 -14.37
N ARG A 52 3.30 6.88 -13.70
CA ARG A 52 3.04 5.64 -12.99
C ARG A 52 3.98 5.48 -11.81
N GLN A 53 3.42 5.15 -10.65
CA GLN A 53 4.19 4.77 -9.48
C GLN A 53 3.76 3.38 -9.02
N ARG A 54 4.71 2.57 -8.59
CA ARG A 54 4.49 1.21 -8.11
C ARG A 54 5.17 1.04 -6.77
N TYR A 55 4.42 0.58 -5.78
CA TYR A 55 4.91 0.34 -4.43
C TYR A 55 4.59 -1.10 -4.03
N ARG A 56 5.51 -1.71 -3.30
CA ARG A 56 5.23 -2.90 -2.52
C ARG A 56 4.96 -2.49 -1.08
N LEU A 57 3.87 -3.00 -0.53
CA LEU A 57 3.38 -2.68 0.79
C LEU A 57 3.40 -3.95 1.63
N ILE A 58 3.95 -3.87 2.84
CA ILE A 58 3.92 -4.97 3.81
C ILE A 58 3.08 -4.51 4.99
N MET A 59 1.94 -5.17 5.21
CA MET A 59 0.98 -4.80 6.25
C MET A 59 0.12 -5.99 6.69
N ASP A 60 -0.53 -5.89 7.85
CA ASP A 60 -1.47 -6.91 8.32
C ASP A 60 -2.67 -7.06 7.36
N GLU A 61 -3.15 -8.29 7.13
CA GLU A 61 -4.28 -8.57 6.23
C GLU A 61 -5.54 -7.75 6.55
N GLY A 62 -5.80 -7.45 7.83
CA GLY A 62 -6.94 -6.63 8.26
C GLY A 62 -6.87 -5.16 7.83
N ARG A 63 -5.71 -4.68 7.38
CA ARG A 63 -5.47 -3.26 7.01
C ARG A 63 -5.57 -3.00 5.53
N ALA A 64 -5.57 -4.04 4.71
CA ALA A 64 -5.75 -3.98 3.28
C ALA A 64 -6.98 -3.13 2.89
N VAL A 65 -8.09 -3.32 3.61
CA VAL A 65 -9.33 -2.57 3.41
C VAL A 65 -9.19 -1.09 3.83
N GLU A 66 -8.46 -0.82 4.92
CA GLU A 66 -8.21 0.55 5.40
C GLU A 66 -7.43 1.37 4.37
N LEU A 67 -6.43 0.76 3.71
CA LEU A 67 -5.66 1.41 2.64
C LEU A 67 -6.55 1.81 1.46
N GLY A 68 -7.47 0.94 1.05
CA GLY A 68 -8.44 1.25 -0.01
C GLY A 68 -9.25 2.50 0.31
N TYR A 69 -9.83 2.58 1.52
CA TYR A 69 -10.55 3.77 1.96
C TYR A 69 -9.68 5.02 2.06
N TRP A 70 -8.44 4.86 2.51
CA TRP A 70 -7.49 5.97 2.56
C TRP A 70 -7.20 6.53 1.17
N LEU A 71 -7.00 5.67 0.17
CA LEU A 71 -6.80 6.07 -1.23
C LEU A 71 -8.02 6.80 -1.79
N GLU A 72 -9.24 6.31 -1.52
CA GLU A 72 -10.48 6.98 -1.93
C GLU A 72 -10.63 8.37 -1.28
N ALA A 73 -10.29 8.50 0.00
CA ALA A 73 -10.29 9.78 0.71
C ALA A 73 -9.28 10.79 0.14
N HIS A 74 -8.23 10.31 -0.54
CA HIS A 74 -7.25 11.14 -1.26
C HIS A 74 -7.64 11.41 -2.72
N GLY A 75 -8.87 11.07 -3.11
CA GLY A 75 -9.42 11.38 -4.43
C GLY A 75 -9.04 10.37 -5.51
N PHE A 76 -8.63 9.15 -5.15
CA PHE A 76 -8.40 8.07 -6.10
C PHE A 76 -9.62 7.17 -6.23
N HIS A 77 -9.94 6.76 -7.45
CA HIS A 77 -10.70 5.55 -7.71
C HIS A 77 -9.81 4.34 -7.49
N VAL A 78 -10.28 3.39 -6.67
CA VAL A 78 -9.51 2.21 -6.29
C VAL A 78 -10.14 0.96 -6.92
N GLN A 79 -9.30 0.17 -7.59
CA GLN A 79 -9.63 -1.14 -8.10
C GLN A 79 -8.77 -2.19 -7.37
N ALA A 80 -9.41 -3.14 -6.71
CA ALA A 80 -8.72 -4.30 -6.16
C ALA A 80 -8.20 -5.20 -7.30
N THR A 81 -6.99 -5.72 -7.14
CA THR A 81 -6.36 -6.70 -8.04
C THR A 81 -5.98 -7.94 -7.25
N ASP A 82 -5.57 -9.01 -7.94
CA ASP A 82 -5.10 -10.25 -7.28
C ASP A 82 -3.86 -10.00 -6.40
N GLU A 83 -3.09 -8.94 -6.69
CA GLU A 83 -1.83 -8.60 -6.04
C GLU A 83 -1.98 -7.43 -5.03
N GLY A 84 -3.13 -6.74 -4.99
CA GLY A 84 -3.35 -5.57 -4.13
C GLY A 84 -4.33 -4.56 -4.73
N TRP A 85 -3.82 -3.38 -5.11
CA TRP A 85 -4.64 -2.28 -5.61
C TRP A 85 -4.03 -1.54 -6.80
N ARG A 86 -4.93 -1.09 -7.66
CA ARG A 86 -4.67 -0.07 -8.67
C ARG A 86 -5.51 1.16 -8.36
N ALA A 87 -4.85 2.30 -8.20
CA ALA A 87 -5.48 3.58 -7.92
C ALA A 87 -5.21 4.59 -9.04
N PHE A 88 -6.23 5.32 -9.42
CA PHE A 88 -6.21 6.31 -10.51
C PHE A 88 -7.18 7.46 -10.20
N PRO A 89 -6.91 8.69 -10.63
CA PRO A 89 -7.81 9.82 -10.44
C PRO A 89 -9.12 9.67 -11.23
#